data_AF-A0A7C4XV91-F1
#
_entry.id   AF-A0A7C4XV91-F1
#
_cell.length_a   1.000
_cell.length_b   1.000
_cell.length_c   1.000
_cell.angle_alpha   90.00
_cell.angle_beta   90.00
_cell.angle_gamma   90.00
#
_symmetry.space_group_name_H-M   'P 1'
#
loop_
_entity.id
_entity.type
_entity.pdbx_description
1 polymer ?
#
loop_
_entity_poly.entity_id
_entity_poly.type
_entity_poly.pdbx_seq_one_letter_code
_entity_poly.pdbx_strand_id
1 'polypeptide(L)'
;MDQLIQAVTVYALPVLFAITLHEAAHGYAARYFGDNTAYMMGRVSLNPVRHIDPIGTILVPLILYFATSGAFLFGYAKPVPVNFGRLRNPKRDMIWVALAGPASNFFQAFLWGLLLVGLHAFAV
;
A
#
# COMPACT_ATOMS: atom_id res chain seq x y z
N MET A 1 -6.84 22.78 16.10
CA MET A 1 -5.57 22.03 15.90
C MET A 1 -5.75 20.57 16.32
N ASP A 2 -6.43 20.31 17.44
CA ASP A 2 -6.63 18.97 18.00
C ASP A 2 -7.34 17.98 17.06
N GLN A 3 -8.41 18.41 16.37
CA GLN A 3 -9.12 17.55 15.40
C GLN A 3 -8.24 17.14 14.22
N LEU A 4 -7.35 18.02 13.74
CA LEU A 4 -6.46 17.73 12.63
C LEU A 4 -5.41 16.69 13.04
N ILE A 5 -4.79 16.88 14.20
CA ILE A 5 -3.78 15.97 14.74
C ILE A 5 -4.40 14.58 14.98
N GLN A 6 -5.60 14.53 15.55
CA GLN A 6 -6.32 13.28 15.78
C GLN A 6 -6.66 12.58 14.46
N ALA A 7 -7.22 13.30 13.49
CA ALA A 7 -7.56 12.74 12.17
C ALA A 7 -6.32 12.17 11.48
N VAL A 8 -5.23 12.93 11.41
CA VAL A 8 -3.99 12.47 10.79
C VAL A 8 -3.44 11.24 11.50
N THR A 9 -3.42 11.22 12.83
CA THR A 9 -2.86 10.10 13.59
C THR A 9 -3.68 8.82 13.41
N VAL A 10 -5.01 8.94 13.38
CA VAL A 10 -5.92 7.79 13.20
C VAL A 10 -5.87 7.26 11.76
N TYR A 11 -5.86 8.13 10.75
CA TYR A 11 -5.88 7.72 9.34
C TYR A 11 -4.51 7.32 8.79
N ALA A 12 -3.42 7.88 9.32
CA ALA A 12 -2.07 7.59 8.82
C ALA A 12 -1.72 6.11 8.93
N LEU A 13 -2.08 5.46 10.04
CA LEU A 13 -1.79 4.04 10.28
C LEU A 13 -2.43 3.14 9.21
N PRO A 14 -3.76 3.13 9.02
CA PRO A 14 -4.41 2.34 7.98
C PRO A 14 -3.88 2.63 6.58
N VAL A 15 -3.60 3.89 6.24
CA VAL A 15 -3.10 4.29 4.92
C VAL A 15 -1.68 3.79 4.68
N LEU A 16 -0.78 3.91 5.66
CA LEU A 16 0.59 3.39 5.56
C LEU A 16 0.60 1.87 5.44
N PHE A 17 -0.25 1.18 6.20
CA PHE A 17 -0.43 -0.26 6.07
C PHE A 17 -1.02 -0.64 4.72
N ALA A 18 -2.00 0.11 4.20
CA ALA A 18 -2.58 -0.14 2.90
C ALA A 18 -1.51 -0.12 1.80
N ILE A 19 -0.69 0.92 1.74
CA ILE A 19 0.38 1.03 0.72
C ILE A 19 1.43 -0.08 0.89
N THR A 20 1.90 -0.31 2.12
CA THR A 20 2.98 -1.29 2.37
C THR A 20 2.56 -2.71 2.09
N LEU A 21 1.40 -3.12 2.59
CA LEU A 21 0.93 -4.48 2.42
C LEU A 21 0.53 -4.74 0.95
N HIS A 22 0.01 -3.74 0.25
CA HIS A 22 -0.27 -3.78 -1.19
C HIS A 22 0.97 -4.12 -2.01
N GLU A 23 2.02 -3.34 -1.83
CA GLU A 23 3.28 -3.52 -2.55
C GLU A 23 3.99 -4.82 -2.15
N ALA A 24 3.97 -5.14 -0.85
CA ALA A 24 4.51 -6.41 -0.35
C ALA A 24 3.74 -7.61 -0.92
N ALA A 25 2.42 -7.51 -1.10
CA ALA A 25 1.57 -8.56 -1.67
C ALA A 25 1.90 -8.79 -3.16
N HIS A 26 2.13 -7.73 -3.93
CA HIS A 26 2.63 -7.85 -5.31
C HIS A 26 3.95 -8.63 -5.36
N GLY A 27 4.92 -8.25 -4.53
CA GLY A 27 6.22 -8.92 -4.50
C GLY A 27 6.16 -10.35 -3.96
N TYR A 28 5.26 -10.64 -3.01
CA TYR A 28 5.02 -11.99 -2.50
C TYR A 28 4.37 -12.89 -3.56
N ALA A 29 3.35 -12.39 -4.27
CA ALA A 29 2.72 -13.10 -5.36
C ALA A 29 3.72 -13.36 -6.50
N ALA A 30 4.51 -12.36 -6.88
CA ALA A 30 5.55 -12.51 -7.90
C ALA A 30 6.53 -13.64 -7.53
N ARG A 31 6.99 -13.67 -6.27
CA ARG A 31 7.83 -14.76 -5.73
C ARG A 31 7.14 -16.11 -5.83
N TYR A 32 5.87 -16.20 -5.44
CA TYR A 32 5.09 -17.44 -5.49
C TYR A 32 5.00 -18.01 -6.92
N PHE A 33 4.84 -17.13 -7.92
CA PHE A 33 4.78 -17.51 -9.33
C PHE A 33 6.15 -17.68 -10.01
N GLY A 34 7.26 -17.51 -9.29
CA GLY A 34 8.62 -17.81 -9.76
C GLY A 34 9.55 -16.61 -9.89
N ASP A 35 9.04 -15.38 -9.75
CA ASP A 35 9.85 -14.17 -9.83
C ASP A 35 10.37 -13.73 -8.44
N ASN A 36 11.63 -14.09 -8.15
CA ASN A 36 12.31 -13.71 -6.91
C ASN A 36 12.89 -12.28 -6.93
N THR A 37 12.69 -11.50 -8.00
CA THR A 37 13.34 -10.19 -8.21
C THR A 37 13.09 -9.21 -7.05
N ALA A 38 11.82 -8.98 -6.70
CA ALA A 38 11.43 -8.14 -5.56
C ALA A 38 11.97 -8.64 -4.22
N TYR A 39 11.96 -9.96 -4.02
CA TYR A 39 12.40 -10.60 -2.78
C TYR A 39 13.91 -10.45 -2.57
N MET A 40 14.70 -10.71 -3.61
CA MET A 40 16.17 -10.56 -3.58
C MET A 40 16.60 -9.10 -3.34
N MET A 41 15.81 -8.14 -3.81
CA MET A 41 16.05 -6.71 -3.54
C MET A 41 15.60 -6.27 -2.14
N GLY A 42 15.07 -7.17 -1.30
CA GLY A 42 14.56 -6.83 0.02
C GLY A 42 13.37 -5.87 -0.01
N ARG A 43 12.65 -5.81 -1.15
CA ARG A 43 11.48 -4.95 -1.37
C ARG A 43 10.18 -5.58 -0.86
N VAL A 44 10.14 -6.89 -0.64
CA VAL A 44 9.02 -7.55 0.07
C VAL A 44 9.20 -7.30 1.57
N SER A 45 8.65 -6.20 2.08
CA SER A 45 8.85 -5.75 3.46
C SER A 45 7.61 -5.06 4.01
N LEU A 46 7.39 -5.17 5.32
CA LEU A 46 6.35 -4.41 6.02
C LEU A 46 6.82 -2.99 6.40
N ASN A 47 8.05 -2.62 6.05
CA ASN A 47 8.58 -1.30 6.34
C ASN A 47 8.07 -0.25 5.32
N PRO A 48 7.27 0.75 5.74
CA PRO A 48 6.77 1.81 4.88
C PRO A 48 7.86 2.64 4.23
N VAL A 49 8.98 2.84 4.91
CA VAL A 49 10.11 3.63 4.39
C VAL A 49 10.66 3.05 3.09
N ARG A 50 10.55 1.73 2.88
CA ARG A 50 11.03 1.08 1.64
C ARG A 50 10.13 1.30 0.43
N HIS A 51 8.89 1.73 0.66
CA HIS A 51 7.85 1.92 -0.35
C HIS A 51 7.55 3.41 -0.60
N ILE A 52 8.13 4.31 0.19
CA ILE A 52 7.96 5.75 0.01
C ILE A 52 8.87 6.23 -1.13
N ASP A 53 8.28 6.99 -2.06
CA ASP A 53 9.02 7.81 -3.02
C ASP A 53 9.01 9.26 -2.51
N PRO A 54 10.15 9.87 -2.16
CA PRO A 54 10.18 11.25 -1.67
C PRO A 54 9.54 12.26 -2.63
N ILE A 55 9.58 12.01 -3.94
CA ILE A 55 8.94 12.86 -4.93
C ILE A 55 7.45 12.54 -4.98
N GLY A 56 7.11 11.28 -5.23
CA GLY A 56 5.72 10.84 -5.45
C GLY A 56 4.82 10.91 -4.22
N THR A 57 5.38 10.66 -3.03
CA THR A 57 4.62 10.54 -1.77
C THR A 57 4.64 11.84 -0.95
N ILE A 58 5.60 12.74 -1.15
CA ILE A 58 5.72 13.99 -0.37
C ILE A 58 5.62 15.22 -1.27
N LEU A 59 6.47 15.33 -2.28
CA LEU A 59 6.55 16.54 -3.11
C LEU A 59 5.30 16.76 -3.95
N VAL A 60 4.79 15.72 -4.62
CA VAL A 60 3.60 15.80 -5.48
C VAL A 60 2.34 16.19 -4.68
N PRO A 61 2.01 15.54 -3.54
CA PRO A 61 0.91 15.98 -2.69
C PRO A 61 1.04 17.42 -2.20
N LEU A 62 2.25 17.85 -1.81
CA LEU A 62 2.48 19.23 -1.32
C LEU A 62 2.23 20.25 -2.43
N ILE A 63 2.79 20.03 -3.62
CA ILE A 63 2.58 20.94 -4.76
C ILE A 63 1.09 21.00 -5.11
N LEU A 64 0.41 19.86 -5.17
CA LEU A 64 -1.02 19.82 -5.47
C LEU A 64 -1.86 20.51 -4.39
N TYR A 65 -1.50 20.34 -3.12
CA TYR A 65 -2.16 21.03 -2.02
C TYR A 65 -2.07 22.55 -2.17
N PHE A 66 -0.88 23.08 -2.46
CA PHE A 66 -0.71 24.53 -2.65
C PHE A 66 -1.31 25.04 -3.97
N ALA A 67 -1.23 24.26 -5.04
CA ALA A 67 -1.75 24.64 -6.36
C ALA A 67 -3.28 24.60 -6.45
N THR A 68 -3.93 23.72 -5.70
CA THR A 68 -5.39 23.51 -5.74
C THR A 68 -6.11 23.98 -4.48
N SER A 69 -5.42 24.71 -3.59
CA SER A 69 -5.95 25.10 -2.27
C SER A 69 -6.49 23.91 -1.45
N GLY A 70 -5.84 22.75 -1.59
CA GLY A 70 -6.19 21.52 -0.90
C GLY A 70 -7.38 20.75 -1.49
N ALA A 71 -7.90 21.13 -2.65
CA ALA A 71 -9.03 20.43 -3.28
C ALA A 71 -8.63 19.05 -3.84
N PHE A 72 -7.37 18.89 -4.26
CA PHE A 72 -6.88 17.65 -4.85
C PHE A 72 -5.55 17.22 -4.23
N LEU A 73 -5.50 15.98 -3.74
CA LEU A 73 -4.30 15.38 -3.17
C LEU A 73 -4.07 14.03 -3.84
N PHE A 74 -2.99 13.94 -4.61
CA PHE A 74 -2.59 12.71 -5.29
C PHE A 74 -1.10 12.46 -5.04
N GLY A 75 -0.73 11.19 -4.93
CA GLY A 75 0.64 10.76 -4.77
C GLY A 75 0.80 9.30 -5.15
N TYR A 76 2.03 8.87 -5.41
CA TYR A 76 2.35 7.49 -5.71
C TYR A 76 3.47 7.00 -4.80
N ALA A 77 3.43 5.70 -4.51
CA ALA A 77 4.47 4.97 -3.81
C ALA A 77 5.52 4.46 -4.80
N LYS A 78 6.69 4.10 -4.29
CA LYS A 78 7.75 3.46 -5.06
C LYS A 78 7.35 2.00 -5.33
N PRO A 79 7.06 1.62 -6.58
CA PRO A 79 6.51 0.30 -6.86
C PRO A 79 7.54 -0.81 -6.68
N VAL A 80 7.04 -2.00 -6.36
CA VAL A 80 7.86 -3.22 -6.27
C VAL A 80 8.13 -3.78 -7.67
N PRO A 81 9.39 -4.08 -8.01
CA PRO A 81 9.73 -4.57 -9.35
C PRO A 81 9.25 -6.00 -9.56
N VAL A 82 8.50 -6.22 -10.63
CA VAL A 82 8.03 -7.55 -11.08
C VAL A 82 8.60 -7.84 -12.47
N ASN A 83 9.30 -8.95 -12.61
CA ASN A 83 9.85 -9.43 -13.88
C ASN A 83 8.95 -10.52 -14.47
N PHE A 84 8.11 -10.12 -15.43
CA PHE A 84 7.16 -11.01 -16.09
C PHE A 84 7.84 -12.17 -16.85
N GLY A 85 9.09 -12.01 -17.28
CA GLY A 85 9.85 -13.06 -17.97
C GLY A 85 10.32 -14.18 -17.04
N ARG A 86 10.26 -14.00 -15.72
CA ARG A 86 10.60 -15.02 -14.72
C ARG A 86 9.39 -15.74 -14.14
N LEU A 87 8.18 -15.35 -14.52
CA LEU A 87 6.95 -16.01 -14.11
C LEU A 87 6.80 -17.36 -14.84
N ARG A 88 6.27 -18.36 -14.15
CA ARG A 88 6.04 -19.70 -14.72
C ARG A 88 5.06 -19.67 -15.90
N ASN A 89 3.99 -18.87 -15.78
CA ASN A 89 2.98 -18.66 -16.82
C ASN A 89 2.69 -17.15 -16.96
N PRO A 90 3.51 -16.38 -17.72
CA PRO A 90 3.50 -14.92 -17.69
C PRO A 90 2.13 -14.26 -17.85
N LYS A 91 1.27 -14.76 -18.75
CA LYS A 91 -0.06 -14.17 -18.98
C LYS A 91 -1.04 -14.39 -17.81
N ARG A 92 -1.01 -15.57 -17.19
CA ARG A 92 -1.94 -15.91 -16.09
C ARG A 92 -1.42 -15.38 -14.77
N ASP A 93 -0.14 -15.58 -14.51
CA ASP A 93 0.51 -15.21 -13.26
C ASP A 93 0.55 -13.70 -13.10
N MET A 94 0.72 -12.94 -14.19
CA MET A 94 0.62 -11.47 -14.17
C MET A 94 -0.73 -11.00 -13.63
N ILE A 95 -1.84 -11.66 -13.99
CA ILE A 95 -3.17 -11.28 -13.50
C ILE A 95 -3.24 -11.51 -11.99
N TRP A 96 -2.75 -12.66 -11.50
CA TRP A 96 -2.73 -12.94 -10.07
C TRP A 96 -1.82 -12.01 -9.29
N VAL A 97 -0.64 -11.68 -9.83
CA VAL A 97 0.26 -10.68 -9.23
C VAL A 97 -0.43 -9.32 -9.18
N ALA A 98 -1.06 -8.87 -10.26
CA ALA A 98 -1.76 -7.58 -10.31
C ALA A 98 -2.97 -7.53 -9.36
N LEU A 99 -3.65 -8.65 -9.13
CA LEU A 99 -4.76 -8.75 -8.18
C LEU A 99 -4.30 -8.84 -6.72
N ALA A 100 -3.07 -9.28 -6.46
CA ALA A 100 -2.58 -9.49 -5.09
C ALA A 100 -2.59 -8.22 -4.24
N GLY A 101 -2.17 -7.08 -4.79
CA GLY A 101 -2.21 -5.78 -4.10
C GLY A 101 -3.64 -5.32 -3.78
N PRO A 102 -4.55 -5.21 -4.76
CA PRO A 102 -5.94 -4.87 -4.48
C PRO A 102 -6.61 -5.85 -3.50
N ALA A 103 -6.34 -7.15 -3.62
CA ALA A 103 -6.86 -8.16 -2.70
C ALA A 103 -6.36 -7.95 -1.26
N SER A 104 -5.10 -7.56 -1.05
CA SER A 104 -4.60 -7.24 0.29
C SER A 104 -5.30 -6.02 0.86
N ASN A 105 -5.61 -5.00 0.05
CA ASN A 105 -6.35 -3.82 0.51
C ASN A 105 -7.78 -4.18 0.93
N PHE A 106 -8.48 -5.03 0.16
CA PHE A 106 -9.80 -5.52 0.55
C PHE A 106 -9.75 -6.32 1.85
N PHE A 107 -8.75 -7.18 2.01
CA PHE A 107 -8.53 -7.92 3.24
C PHE A 107 -8.26 -6.99 4.43
N GLN A 108 -7.42 -5.96 4.24
CA GLN A 108 -7.17 -4.95 5.27
C GLN A 108 -8.42 -4.15 5.61
N ALA A 109 -9.21 -3.74 4.62
CA ALA A 109 -10.47 -3.03 4.85
C ALA A 109 -11.43 -3.87 5.68
N PHE A 110 -11.51 -5.17 5.40
CA PHE A 110 -12.30 -6.11 6.19
C PHE A 110 -11.79 -6.22 7.64
N LEU A 111 -10.46 -6.36 7.85
CA LEU A 111 -9.87 -6.41 9.19
C LEU A 111 -10.09 -5.13 9.98
N TRP A 112 -9.89 -3.96 9.36
CA TRP A 112 -10.17 -2.66 9.99
C TRP A 112 -11.65 -2.50 10.33
N GLY A 113 -12.54 -2.96 9.45
CA GLY A 113 -13.98 -2.99 9.71
C GLY A 113 -14.35 -3.86 10.92
N LEU A 114 -13.79 -5.08 10.99
CA LEU A 114 -13.98 -5.95 12.16
C LEU A 114 -13.44 -5.32 13.45
N LEU A 115 -12.26 -4.69 13.38
CA LEU A 115 -11.67 -4.00 14.51
C LEU A 115 -12.55 -2.82 14.96
N LEU A 116 -13.11 -2.04 14.02
CA LEU A 116 -14.03 -0.96 14.34
C LEU A 116 -15.32 -1.47 14.99
N VAL A 117 -15.90 -2.57 14.48
CA VAL A 117 -17.10 -3.19 15.08
C VAL A 117 -16.78 -3.76 16.46
N GLY A 118 -15.64 -4.44 16.61
CA GLY A 118 -15.18 -4.97 17.89
C GLY A 118 -14.94 -3.87 18.92
N LEU A 119 -14.28 -2.78 18.54
CA LEU A 119 -14.10 -1.62 19.43
C LEU A 119 -15.43 -1.03 19.89
N HIS A 120 -16.42 -0.91 18.99
CA HIS A 120 -17.77 -0.49 19.37
C HIS A 120 -18.50 -1.50 20.26
N ALA A 121 -18.19 -2.80 20.15
CA ALA A 121 -18.82 -3.85 20.94
C ALA A 121 -18.20 -4.03 22.33
N PHE A 122 -16.93 -3.66 22.52
CA PHE A 122 -16.16 -3.88 23.76
C PHE A 122 -15.85 -2.59 24.57
N ALA A 123 -16.15 -1.39 24.06
CA ALA A 123 -16.12 -0.12 24.81
C ALA A 123 -17.57 0.40 24.99
N VAL A 124 -18.06 0.76 26.19
CA VAL A 124 -17.86 2.03 26.94
C VAL A 124 -18.19 3.26 26.11
#